data_AF-A0A1E7ELD6-F1
#
_entry.id   AF-A0A1E7ELD6-F1
#
_cell.length_a   1.000
_cell.length_b   1.000
_cell.length_c   1.000
_cell.angle_alpha   90.00
_cell.angle_beta   90.00
_cell.angle_gamma   90.00
#
_symmetry.space_group_name_H-M   'P 1'
#
loop_
_entity.id
_entity.type
_entity.pdbx_description
1 polymer ?
#
loop_
_entity_poly.entity_id
_entity_poly.type
_entity_poly.pdbx_seq_one_letter_code
_entity_poly.pdbx_strand_id
1 'polypeptide(L)'
;MSKFSFVILSIVVAACSAFAPIATVNSVVTREQTFATTTPFFTALNAVEDYDSETYWEGEYPPSKVLGPIMSKMPSGMLGALSLVFLGALVASISGSAALQTEPGAFENGSWVKWYYVLGSFGGPLAWGTHVAAWIQRKNGM
;
A
#
# COMPACT_ATOMS: atom_id res chain seq x y z
N MET A 1 -2.77 -29.59 13.92
CA MET A 1 -3.27 -28.19 13.84
C MET A 1 -2.31 -27.16 14.44
N SER A 2 -1.68 -27.41 15.61
CA SER A 2 -0.72 -26.47 16.24
C SER A 2 0.48 -26.02 15.36
N LYS A 3 1.02 -26.91 14.52
CA LYS A 3 2.22 -26.63 13.70
C LYS A 3 1.99 -25.53 12.65
N PHE A 4 0.82 -25.54 12.01
CA PHE A 4 0.45 -24.53 11.01
C PHE A 4 0.08 -23.19 11.67
N SER A 5 -0.51 -23.21 12.87
CA SER A 5 -0.78 -21.99 13.63
C SER A 5 0.50 -21.22 13.98
N PHE A 6 1.59 -21.90 14.34
CA PHE A 6 2.87 -21.23 14.61
C PHE A 6 3.46 -20.58 13.36
N VAL A 7 3.35 -21.23 12.20
CA VAL A 7 3.84 -20.67 10.92
C VAL A 7 3.02 -19.44 10.54
N ILE A 8 1.69 -19.52 10.60
CA ILE A 8 0.81 -18.37 10.31
C ILE A 8 1.10 -17.22 11.28
N LEU A 9 1.25 -17.51 12.58
CA LEU A 9 1.58 -16.50 13.57
C LEU A 9 2.95 -15.87 13.30
N SER A 10 3.96 -16.64 12.89
CA SER A 10 5.28 -16.11 12.54
C SER A 10 5.25 -15.22 11.29
N ILE A 11 4.43 -15.56 10.29
CA ILE A 11 4.25 -14.75 9.08
C ILE A 11 3.56 -13.44 9.44
N VAL A 12 2.52 -13.50 10.28
CA VAL A 12 1.83 -12.30 10.75
C VAL A 12 2.76 -11.42 11.58
N VAL A 13 3.55 -11.98 12.49
CA VAL A 13 4.52 -11.22 13.31
C VAL A 13 5.63 -10.61 12.44
N ALA A 14 6.14 -11.35 11.46
CA ALA A 14 7.13 -10.84 10.50
C ALA A 14 6.55 -9.76 9.58
N ALA A 15 5.29 -9.88 9.17
CA ALA A 15 4.60 -8.83 8.44
C ALA A 15 4.37 -7.60 9.32
N CYS A 16 4.02 -7.80 10.60
CA CYS A 16 3.86 -6.73 11.59
C CYS A 16 5.17 -6.01 11.91
N SER A 17 6.33 -6.69 11.91
CA SER A 17 7.63 -6.05 12.16
C SER A 17 8.06 -5.11 11.03
N ALA A 18 7.54 -5.30 9.81
CA ALA A 18 7.67 -4.34 8.72
C ALA A 18 6.86 -3.04 8.95
N PHE A 19 5.98 -2.99 9.97
CA PHE A 19 5.21 -1.82 10.37
C PHE A 19 5.62 -1.25 11.73
N ALA A 20 6.63 -1.82 12.39
CA ALA A 20 7.16 -1.25 13.63
C ALA A 20 7.83 0.10 13.34
N PRO A 21 7.59 1.15 14.14
CA PRO A 21 8.25 2.44 13.96
C PRO A 21 9.76 2.26 14.07
N ILE A 22 10.51 2.69 13.05
CA ILE A 22 11.95 2.88 13.21
C ILE A 22 12.07 4.11 14.10
N ALA A 23 12.55 3.91 15.33
CA ALA A 23 12.94 5.00 16.20
C ALA A 23 14.19 5.67 15.60
N THR A 24 14.00 6.57 14.63
CA THR A 24 15.08 7.41 14.12
C THR A 24 15.31 8.53 15.13
N VAL A 25 16.19 8.30 16.11
CA VAL A 25 16.74 9.39 16.93
C VAL A 25 17.84 10.07 16.13
N ASN A 26 17.45 11.00 15.25
CA ASN A 26 18.41 11.89 14.60
C ASN A 26 18.13 13.34 15.01
N SER A 27 18.86 13.80 16.02
CA SER A 27 19.00 15.23 16.34
C SER A 27 19.83 15.88 15.23
N VAL A 28 19.18 16.51 14.24
CA VAL A 28 19.89 17.35 13.26
C VAL A 28 19.34 18.76 13.34
N VAL A 29 20.13 19.61 14.00
CA VAL A 29 20.01 21.08 13.94
C VAL A 29 20.45 21.49 12.54
N THR A 30 19.51 21.92 11.69
CA THR A 30 19.85 22.48 10.38
C THR A 30 19.85 24.01 10.47
N ARG A 31 21.06 24.55 10.39
CA ARG A 31 21.42 25.97 10.29
C ARG A 31 20.89 26.56 8.98
N GLU A 32 20.17 27.68 9.06
CA GLU A 32 19.70 28.44 7.90
C GLU A 32 20.88 29.00 7.09
N GLN A 33 20.85 28.84 5.76
CA GLN A 33 21.65 29.62 4.84
C GLN A 33 20.73 30.34 3.86
N THR A 34 20.52 31.63 4.13
CA THR A 34 19.96 32.63 3.22
C THR A 34 20.82 32.76 1.96
N PHE A 35 20.21 32.61 0.78
CA PHE A 35 20.78 33.10 -0.47
C PHE A 35 19.71 33.91 -1.23
N ALA A 36 20.05 35.16 -1.56
CA ALA A 36 19.14 36.16 -2.10
C ALA A 36 18.72 35.85 -3.55
N THR A 37 17.42 35.95 -3.81
CA THR A 37 16.79 35.75 -5.12
C THR A 37 16.82 37.06 -5.92
N THR A 38 17.45 37.05 -7.09
CA THR A 38 17.31 38.12 -8.10
C THR A 38 16.35 37.64 -9.18
N THR A 39 15.12 38.15 -9.18
CA THR A 39 14.09 37.92 -10.20
C THR A 39 14.35 38.74 -11.47
N PRO A 40 14.19 38.15 -12.67
CA PRO A 40 13.68 38.88 -13.82
C PRO A 40 12.25 38.47 -14.15
N PHE A 41 11.41 39.49 -14.23
CA PHE A 41 10.02 39.50 -14.65
C PHE A 41 9.93 39.22 -16.17
N PHE A 42 9.29 38.12 -16.56
CA PHE A 42 8.74 37.95 -17.91
C PHE A 42 7.39 37.22 -17.81
N THR A 43 6.31 37.97 -18.03
CA THR A 43 4.97 37.44 -18.26
C THR A 43 4.93 36.76 -19.63
N ALA A 44 5.12 35.44 -19.66
CA ALA A 44 4.87 34.62 -20.85
C ALA A 44 3.61 33.78 -20.64
N LEU A 45 2.54 34.21 -21.30
CA LEU A 45 1.28 33.48 -21.46
C LEU A 45 1.54 32.23 -22.32
N ASN A 46 1.94 31.13 -21.69
CA ASN A 46 2.00 29.80 -22.32
C ASN A 46 1.19 28.84 -21.46
N ALA A 47 -0.10 28.73 -21.76
CA ALA A 47 -0.91 27.58 -21.38
C ALA A 47 -0.49 26.40 -22.27
N VAL A 48 0.59 25.74 -21.88
CA VAL A 48 0.97 24.41 -22.35
C VAL A 48 1.00 23.54 -21.10
N GLU A 49 0.24 22.46 -21.13
CA GLU A 49 -0.12 21.58 -20.02
C GLU A 49 1.05 21.21 -19.10
N ASP A 50 0.92 21.60 -17.82
CA ASP A 50 1.79 21.29 -16.69
C ASP A 50 1.52 19.87 -16.15
N TYR A 51 1.61 18.86 -17.03
CA TYR A 51 1.30 17.47 -16.66
C TYR A 51 2.50 16.66 -16.14
N ASP A 52 3.69 17.26 -16.06
CA ASP A 52 4.93 16.53 -15.71
C ASP A 52 5.62 17.00 -14.41
N SER A 53 5.09 18.02 -13.72
CA SER A 53 5.76 18.58 -12.54
C SER A 53 5.12 18.23 -11.19
N GLU A 54 3.84 17.87 -11.15
CA GLU A 54 3.14 17.69 -9.86
C GLU A 54 3.32 16.30 -9.23
N THR A 55 3.49 15.25 -10.03
CA THR A 55 3.69 13.86 -9.54
C THR A 55 5.10 13.34 -9.70
N TYR A 56 5.97 14.04 -10.42
CA TYR A 56 7.38 13.69 -10.48
C TYR A 56 8.03 13.83 -9.11
N TRP A 57 8.90 12.89 -8.74
CA TRP A 57 9.67 12.95 -7.50
C TRP A 57 11.12 12.56 -7.74
N GLU A 58 12.00 13.19 -6.98
CA GLU A 58 13.43 12.89 -6.90
C GLU A 58 13.73 12.23 -5.55
N GLY A 59 14.67 11.29 -5.53
CA GLY A 59 15.09 10.59 -4.31
C GLY A 59 14.57 9.15 -4.15
N GLU A 60 14.70 8.59 -2.94
CA GLU A 60 14.44 7.15 -2.67
C GLU A 60 12.96 6.79 -2.56
N TYR A 61 12.09 7.73 -2.19
CA TYR A 61 10.66 7.48 -1.98
C TYR A 61 9.78 8.62 -2.50
N PRO A 62 8.57 8.31 -2.99
CA PRO A 62 7.64 9.32 -3.46
C PRO A 62 7.00 10.11 -2.30
N PRO A 63 6.59 11.37 -2.55
CA PRO A 63 5.79 12.14 -1.61
C PRO A 63 4.37 11.56 -1.49
N SER A 64 3.73 11.69 -0.31
CA SER A 64 2.39 11.12 -0.04
C SER A 64 1.29 11.53 -1.02
N LYS A 65 1.45 12.64 -1.77
CA LYS A 65 0.49 13.09 -2.80
C LYS A 65 0.23 12.05 -3.90
N VAL A 66 1.20 11.17 -4.20
CA VAL A 66 1.04 10.12 -5.23
C VAL A 66 0.00 9.06 -4.83
N LEU A 67 -0.32 8.97 -3.53
CA LEU A 67 -1.32 8.04 -3.00
C LEU A 67 -2.77 8.54 -3.21
N GLY A 68 -2.93 9.72 -3.81
CA GLY A 68 -4.22 10.36 -3.99
C GLY A 68 -4.78 10.97 -2.69
N PRO A 69 -5.97 11.59 -2.75
CA PRO A 69 -6.48 12.47 -1.70
C PRO A 69 -6.84 11.75 -0.39
N ILE A 70 -7.08 10.43 -0.45
CA ILE A 70 -7.55 9.61 0.68
C ILE A 70 -6.36 8.94 1.38
N MET A 71 -5.59 8.11 0.67
CA MET A 71 -4.50 7.34 1.27
C MET A 71 -3.33 8.23 1.73
N SER A 72 -3.16 9.42 1.12
CA SER A 72 -2.17 10.43 1.56
C SER A 72 -2.37 10.94 2.98
N LYS A 73 -3.57 10.79 3.56
CA LYS A 73 -3.89 11.20 4.94
C LYS A 73 -3.95 10.05 5.93
N MET A 74 -3.80 8.81 5.45
CA MET A 74 -3.87 7.62 6.29
C MET A 74 -2.50 7.29 6.90
N PRO A 75 -2.42 6.96 8.20
CA PRO A 75 -1.17 6.56 8.81
C PRO A 75 -0.69 5.21 8.28
N SER A 76 0.63 5.01 8.24
CA SER A 76 1.25 3.81 7.65
C SER A 76 0.78 2.51 8.32
N GLY A 77 0.63 2.50 9.64
CA GLY A 77 0.16 1.34 10.39
C GLY A 77 -1.26 0.90 10.01
N MET A 78 -2.16 1.86 9.72
CA MET A 78 -3.53 1.55 9.32
C MET A 78 -3.57 0.93 7.91
N LEU A 79 -2.82 1.50 6.96
CA LEU A 79 -2.69 0.95 5.60
C LEU A 79 -2.06 -0.44 5.60
N GLY A 80 -1.07 -0.66 6.49
CA GLY A 80 -0.44 -1.97 6.68
C GLY A 80 -1.40 -3.03 7.21
N ALA A 81 -2.20 -2.69 8.23
CA ALA A 81 -3.23 -3.58 8.75
C ALA A 81 -4.30 -3.89 7.68
N LEU A 82 -4.71 -2.89 6.91
CA LEU A 82 -5.69 -3.05 5.82
C LEU A 82 -5.16 -4.00 4.72
N SER A 83 -3.86 -3.90 4.40
CA SER A 83 -3.20 -4.82 3.46
C SER A 83 -3.28 -6.27 3.93
N LEU A 84 -3.07 -6.54 5.21
CA LEU A 84 -3.19 -7.89 5.77
C LEU A 84 -4.63 -8.40 5.74
N VAL A 85 -5.62 -7.54 5.96
CA VAL A 85 -7.04 -7.92 5.83
C VAL A 85 -7.36 -8.32 4.38
N PHE A 86 -6.91 -7.53 3.41
CA PHE A 86 -7.10 -7.85 1.99
C PHE A 86 -6.36 -9.13 1.57
N LEU A 87 -5.14 -9.34 2.08
CA LEU A 87 -4.39 -10.59 1.86
C LEU A 87 -5.12 -11.79 2.47
N GLY A 88 -5.68 -11.65 3.67
CA GLY A 88 -6.47 -12.68 4.32
C GLY A 88 -7.72 -13.03 3.51
N ALA A 89 -8.44 -12.02 3.01
CA ALA A 89 -9.61 -12.20 2.15
C ALA A 89 -9.25 -12.92 0.84
N LEU A 90 -8.10 -12.59 0.22
CA LEU A 90 -7.57 -13.28 -0.95
C LEU A 90 -7.34 -14.76 -0.66
N VAL A 91 -6.58 -15.08 0.40
CA VAL A 91 -6.22 -16.47 0.74
C VAL A 91 -7.48 -17.28 1.08
N ALA A 92 -8.40 -16.73 1.87
CA ALA A 92 -9.67 -17.37 2.19
C ALA A 92 -10.51 -17.64 0.94
N SER A 93 -10.51 -16.71 -0.01
CA SER A 93 -11.31 -16.82 -1.23
C SER A 93 -10.75 -17.82 -2.24
N ILE A 94 -9.42 -17.83 -2.43
CA ILE A 94 -8.74 -18.81 -3.29
C ILE A 94 -8.90 -20.21 -2.69
N SER A 95 -8.65 -20.38 -1.39
CA SER A 95 -8.80 -21.68 -0.72
C SER A 95 -10.25 -22.18 -0.74
N GLY A 96 -11.23 -21.32 -0.48
CA GLY A 96 -12.64 -21.66 -0.57
C GLY A 96 -13.08 -22.04 -1.98
N SER A 97 -12.60 -21.32 -3.01
CA SER A 97 -12.86 -21.66 -4.40
C SER A 97 -12.21 -22.99 -4.79
N ALA A 98 -10.98 -23.24 -4.35
CA ALA A 98 -10.27 -24.49 -4.62
C ALA A 98 -11.00 -25.69 -4.01
N ALA A 99 -11.54 -25.56 -2.78
CA ALA A 99 -12.34 -26.61 -2.16
C ALA A 99 -13.61 -26.92 -2.99
N LEU A 100 -14.32 -25.90 -3.45
CA LEU A 100 -15.51 -26.07 -4.30
C LEU A 100 -15.18 -26.67 -5.68
N GLN A 101 -13.99 -26.44 -6.22
CA GLN A 101 -13.57 -27.10 -7.47
C GLN A 101 -13.36 -28.60 -7.30
N THR A 102 -13.03 -29.06 -6.10
CA THR A 102 -12.85 -30.49 -5.79
C THR A 102 -14.14 -31.18 -5.34
N GLU A 103 -15.21 -30.44 -5.11
CA GLU A 103 -16.47 -30.98 -4.64
C GLU A 103 -17.24 -31.65 -5.79
N PRO A 104 -17.68 -32.93 -5.63
CA PRO A 104 -18.43 -33.63 -6.66
C PRO A 104 -19.70 -32.87 -7.08
N GLY A 105 -19.92 -32.67 -8.37
CA GLY A 105 -21.08 -31.93 -8.88
C GLY A 105 -20.93 -30.40 -8.88
N ALA A 106 -19.96 -29.84 -8.16
CA ALA A 106 -19.81 -28.39 -8.06
C ALA A 106 -19.10 -27.77 -9.28
N PHE A 107 -18.19 -28.51 -9.89
CA PHE A 107 -17.38 -28.05 -11.03
C PHE A 107 -18.17 -28.00 -12.35
N GLU A 108 -18.96 -29.04 -12.63
CA GLU A 108 -19.56 -29.33 -13.95
C GLU A 108 -20.45 -28.20 -14.50
N ASN A 109 -21.15 -27.47 -13.63
CA ASN A 109 -22.05 -26.38 -14.01
C ASN A 109 -21.53 -24.99 -13.58
N GLY A 110 -20.26 -24.89 -13.15
CA GLY A 110 -19.69 -23.63 -12.66
C GLY A 110 -20.24 -23.16 -11.30
N SER A 111 -20.96 -24.02 -10.58
CA SER A 111 -21.56 -23.68 -9.28
C SER A 111 -20.53 -23.39 -8.18
N TRP A 112 -19.28 -23.81 -8.39
CA TRP A 112 -18.11 -23.47 -7.57
C TRP A 112 -17.76 -21.97 -7.60
N VAL A 113 -18.17 -21.25 -8.66
CA VAL A 113 -17.95 -19.81 -8.76
C VAL A 113 -18.93 -19.09 -7.84
N LYS A 114 -18.40 -18.54 -6.75
CA LYS A 114 -19.18 -17.74 -5.80
C LYS A 114 -18.75 -16.29 -5.86
N TRP A 115 -19.71 -15.38 -5.98
CA TRP A 115 -19.45 -13.94 -6.11
C TRP A 115 -18.56 -13.39 -4.97
N TYR A 116 -18.71 -13.89 -3.75
CA TYR A 116 -17.92 -13.47 -2.60
C TYR A 116 -16.47 -13.96 -2.66
N TYR A 117 -16.22 -15.14 -3.24
CA TYR A 117 -14.85 -15.60 -3.48
C TYR A 117 -14.21 -14.85 -4.65
N VAL A 118 -14.99 -14.51 -5.67
CA VAL A 118 -14.50 -13.63 -6.74
C VAL A 118 -14.14 -12.25 -6.17
N LEU A 119 -15.02 -11.66 -5.36
CA LEU A 119 -14.78 -10.37 -4.72
C LEU A 119 -13.55 -10.40 -3.80
N GLY A 120 -13.41 -11.43 -2.97
CA GLY A 120 -12.25 -11.56 -2.10
C GLY A 120 -10.95 -11.84 -2.87
N SER A 121 -11.02 -12.42 -4.08
CA SER A 121 -9.84 -12.56 -4.96
C SER A 121 -9.30 -11.23 -5.49
N PHE A 122 -10.17 -10.21 -5.64
CA PHE A 122 -9.73 -8.83 -5.91
C PHE A 122 -9.01 -8.17 -4.72
N GLY A 123 -9.04 -8.82 -3.55
CA GLY A 123 -8.21 -8.46 -2.41
C GLY A 123 -6.71 -8.52 -2.70
N GLY A 124 -6.23 -9.30 -3.68
CA GLY A 124 -4.80 -9.39 -3.98
C GLY A 124 -4.17 -8.08 -4.45
N PRO A 125 -4.67 -7.48 -5.55
CA PRO A 125 -4.21 -6.17 -6.00
C PRO A 125 -4.36 -5.08 -4.92
N LEU A 126 -5.44 -5.12 -4.12
CA LEU A 126 -5.66 -4.18 -3.03
C LEU A 126 -4.68 -4.37 -1.88
N ALA A 127 -4.35 -5.61 -1.52
CA ALA A 127 -3.36 -5.94 -0.50
C ALA A 127 -1.99 -5.41 -0.90
N TRP A 128 -1.59 -5.61 -2.16
CA TRP A 128 -0.33 -5.08 -2.68
C TRP A 128 -0.33 -3.54 -2.70
N GLY A 129 -1.38 -2.91 -3.26
CA GLY A 129 -1.45 -1.45 -3.34
C GLY A 129 -1.42 -0.77 -1.96
N THR A 130 -2.14 -1.32 -0.99
CA THR A 130 -2.15 -0.78 0.38
C THR A 130 -0.88 -1.09 1.16
N HIS A 131 -0.19 -2.20 0.86
CA HIS A 131 1.15 -2.47 1.38
C HIS A 131 2.17 -1.43 0.89
N VAL A 132 2.17 -1.15 -0.43
CA VAL A 132 3.04 -0.13 -1.02
C VAL A 132 2.71 1.25 -0.45
N ALA A 133 1.42 1.59 -0.32
CA ALA A 133 1.00 2.84 0.29
C ALA A 133 1.46 2.98 1.76
N ALA A 134 1.40 1.90 2.54
CA ALA A 134 1.91 1.87 3.91
C ALA A 134 3.42 2.12 3.96
N TRP A 135 4.19 1.54 3.03
CA TRP A 135 5.64 1.81 2.91
C TRP A 135 5.93 3.27 2.56
N ILE A 136 5.19 3.85 1.61
CA ILE A 136 5.31 5.27 1.24
C ILE A 136 5.03 6.16 2.44
N GLN A 137 3.95 5.91 3.18
CA GLN A 137 3.61 6.71 4.35
C GLN A 137 4.64 6.59 5.47
N ARG A 138 5.17 5.38 5.70
CA ARG A 138 6.24 5.16 6.69
C ARG A 138 7.50 5.96 6.35
N LYS A 139 7.88 6.02 5.07
CA LYS A 139 9.02 6.80 4.60
C LYS A 139 8.80 8.30 4.73
N ASN A 140 7.56 8.76 4.55
CA ASN A 140 7.15 10.15 4.74
C ASN A 140 6.89 10.54 6.21
N GLY A 141 7.13 9.64 7.18
CA GLY A 141 6.99 9.93 8.61
C GLY A 141 5.55 9.90 9.15
N MET A 142 4.65 9.19 8.45
CA MET A 142 3.23 9.01 8.80
C MET A 142 2.89 7.60 9.27
#